data_AF-A0A9E3RAN6-F1
#
_entry.id   AF-A0A9E3RAN6-F1
#
_cell.length_a   1.000
_cell.length_b   1.000
_cell.length_c   1.000
_cell.angle_alpha   90.00
_cell.angle_beta   90.00
_cell.angle_gamma   90.00
#
_symmetry.space_group_name_H-M   'P 1'
#
loop_
_entity.id
_entity.type
_entity.pdbx_description
1 polymer ?
#
loop_
_entity_poly.entity_id
_entity_poly.type
_entity_poly.pdbx_seq_one_letter_code
_entity_poly.pdbx_strand_id
1 'polypeptide(L)'
;MSDVVFAAEPTPEERGRALEAACREIERAHRRDLVATMLLLALYCVVGLAGMSWAVASTDPRLAPVVFWGALCFANAGILLTLLEAYRRHVARERDG
;
A
#
# COMPACT_ATOMS: atom_id res chain seq x y z
N MET A 1 -48.43 -25.93 -4.28
CA MET A 1 -47.61 -26.37 -5.41
C MET A 1 -46.64 -25.24 -5.67
N SER A 2 -45.51 -25.23 -4.96
CA SER A 2 -44.54 -24.14 -5.00
C SER A 2 -43.30 -24.70 -5.66
N ASP A 3 -43.01 -24.23 -6.87
CA ASP A 3 -41.84 -24.59 -7.65
C ASP A 3 -40.58 -24.21 -6.88
N VAL A 4 -39.96 -25.21 -6.26
CA VAL A 4 -38.58 -25.12 -5.79
C VAL A 4 -37.73 -25.14 -7.06
N VAL A 5 -37.41 -23.96 -7.57
CA VAL A 5 -36.37 -23.76 -8.57
C VAL A 5 -35.08 -24.27 -7.93
N PHE A 6 -34.80 -25.56 -8.09
CA PHE A 6 -33.49 -26.13 -7.87
C PHE A 6 -32.57 -25.39 -8.84
N ALA A 7 -31.91 -24.35 -8.35
CA ALA A 7 -30.75 -23.79 -9.00
C ALA A 7 -29.83 -24.97 -9.26
N ALA A 8 -29.68 -25.34 -10.54
CA ALA A 8 -28.78 -26.41 -10.96
C ALA A 8 -27.45 -26.18 -10.26
N GLU A 9 -26.95 -27.18 -9.53
CA GLU A 9 -25.66 -27.04 -8.86
C GLU A 9 -24.63 -26.62 -9.92
N PRO A 10 -23.98 -25.46 -9.74
CA PRO A 10 -23.07 -24.95 -10.77
C PRO A 10 -21.97 -25.98 -10.98
N THR A 11 -21.72 -26.29 -12.24
CA THR A 11 -20.74 -27.31 -12.62
C THR A 11 -19.37 -26.95 -12.04
N PRO A 12 -18.52 -27.93 -11.70
CA PRO A 12 -17.19 -27.66 -11.13
C PRO A 12 -16.34 -26.74 -12.02
N GLU A 13 -16.58 -26.74 -13.34
CA GLU A 13 -15.97 -25.80 -14.29
C GLU A 13 -16.49 -24.36 -14.14
N GLU A 14 -17.79 -24.17 -13.93
CA GLU A 14 -18.38 -22.84 -13.69
C GLU A 14 -17.96 -22.28 -12.32
N ARG A 15 -17.87 -23.14 -11.29
CA ARG A 15 -17.28 -22.78 -9.99
C ARG A 15 -15.81 -22.39 -10.13
N GLY A 16 -15.04 -23.12 -10.95
CA GLY A 16 -13.64 -22.82 -11.25
C GLY A 16 -13.45 -21.48 -11.95
N ARG A 17 -14.25 -21.19 -13.00
CA ARG A 17 -14.19 -19.90 -13.70
C ARG A 17 -14.63 -18.72 -12.82
N ALA A 18 -15.63 -18.92 -11.97
CA ALA A 18 -16.06 -17.91 -11.00
C ALA A 18 -14.96 -17.63 -9.95
N LEU A 19 -14.28 -18.67 -9.46
CA LEU A 19 -13.14 -18.54 -8.55
C LEU A 19 -11.96 -17.81 -9.22
N GLU A 20 -11.62 -18.17 -10.45
CA GLU A 20 -10.54 -17.51 -11.18
C GLU A 20 -10.84 -16.03 -11.50
N ALA A 21 -12.10 -15.69 -11.77
CA ALA A 21 -12.53 -14.32 -11.97
C ALA A 21 -12.41 -13.52 -10.66
N ALA A 22 -12.89 -14.08 -9.55
CA ALA A 22 -12.77 -13.49 -8.22
C ALA A 22 -11.31 -13.33 -7.78
N CYS A 23 -10.46 -14.34 -7.97
CA CYS A 23 -9.02 -14.25 -7.70
C CYS A 23 -8.34 -13.15 -8.51
N ARG A 24 -8.68 -13.01 -9.80
CA ARG A 24 -8.11 -11.94 -10.66
C ARG A 24 -8.51 -10.54 -10.20
N GLU A 25 -9.72 -10.36 -9.65
CA GLU A 25 -10.14 -9.07 -9.09
C GLU A 25 -9.43 -8.76 -7.78
N ILE A 26 -9.33 -9.73 -6.88
CA ILE A 26 -8.61 -9.59 -5.60
C ILE A 26 -7.13 -9.25 -5.86
N GLU A 27 -6.50 -9.91 -6.82
CA GLU A 27 -5.09 -9.71 -7.15
C GLU A 27 -4.81 -8.32 -7.76
N ARG A 28 -5.75 -7.78 -8.55
CA ARG A 28 -5.64 -6.41 -9.07
C ARG A 28 -5.79 -5.35 -7.97
N ALA A 29 -6.73 -5.55 -7.05
CA ALA A 29 -6.90 -4.66 -5.90
C ALA A 29 -5.64 -4.70 -5.02
N HIS A 30 -5.10 -5.90 -4.78
CA HIS A 30 -3.86 -6.09 -4.03
C HIS A 30 -2.66 -5.41 -4.69
N ARG A 31 -2.49 -5.56 -6.02
CA ARG A 31 -1.43 -4.87 -6.78
C ARG A 31 -1.53 -3.35 -6.68
N ARG A 32 -2.74 -2.78 -6.78
CA ARG A 32 -2.94 -1.32 -6.67
C ARG A 32 -2.52 -0.81 -5.30
N ASP A 33 -2.86 -1.52 -4.23
CA ASP A 33 -2.45 -1.16 -2.87
C ASP A 33 -0.93 -1.23 -2.70
N LEU A 34 -0.28 -2.27 -3.23
CA LEU A 34 1.17 -2.40 -3.20
C LEU A 34 1.85 -1.26 -3.98
N VAL A 35 1.34 -0.93 -5.16
CA VAL A 35 1.86 0.17 -5.99
C VAL A 35 1.67 1.51 -5.28
N ALA A 36 0.50 1.78 -4.71
CA ALA A 36 0.24 3.01 -3.95
C ALA A 36 1.18 3.12 -2.74
N THR A 37 1.40 2.02 -2.03
CA THR A 37 2.35 1.95 -0.90
C THR A 37 3.78 2.23 -1.36
N MET A 38 4.23 1.60 -2.45
CA MET A 38 5.55 1.87 -3.03
C MET A 38 5.72 3.32 -3.48
N LEU A 39 4.70 3.91 -4.09
CA LEU A 39 4.72 5.31 -4.52
C LEU A 39 4.83 6.26 -3.32
N LEU A 40 4.11 5.99 -2.22
CA LEU A 40 4.23 6.78 -1.00
C LEU A 40 5.63 6.66 -0.39
N LEU A 41 6.19 5.46 -0.31
CA LEU A 41 7.56 5.25 0.14
C LEU A 41 8.56 6.03 -0.72
N ALA A 42 8.44 5.92 -2.04
CA ALA A 42 9.29 6.64 -2.98
C ALA A 42 9.16 8.16 -2.79
N LEU A 43 7.95 8.67 -2.58
CA LEU A 43 7.71 10.08 -2.32
C LEU A 43 8.41 10.55 -1.04
N TYR A 44 8.29 9.81 0.07
CA TYR A 44 8.97 10.17 1.32
C TYR A 44 10.49 10.13 1.18
N CYS A 45 11.03 9.14 0.46
CA CYS A 45 12.46 9.09 0.14
C CYS A 45 12.90 10.32 -0.66
N VAL A 46 12.18 10.66 -1.74
CA VAL A 46 12.52 11.79 -2.60
C VAL A 46 12.44 13.12 -1.85
N VAL A 47 11.38 13.33 -1.05
CA VAL A 47 11.22 14.55 -0.25
C VAL A 47 12.31 14.64 0.82
N GLY A 48 12.61 13.53 1.51
CA GLY A 48 13.70 13.46 2.49
C GLY A 48 15.06 13.77 1.90
N LEU A 49 15.41 13.10 0.79
CA LEU A 49 16.66 13.32 0.05
C LEU A 49 16.75 14.75 -0.45
N ALA A 50 15.70 15.31 -1.05
CA ALA A 50 15.69 16.69 -1.51
C ALA A 50 15.92 17.68 -0.36
N GLY A 51 15.26 17.46 0.78
CA GLY A 51 15.46 18.29 1.98
C GLY A 51 16.88 18.21 2.53
N MET A 52 17.46 17.01 2.60
CA MET A 52 18.86 16.82 3.02
C MET A 52 19.85 17.42 2.04
N SER A 53 19.66 17.21 0.73
CA SER A 53 20.51 17.77 -0.32
C SER A 53 20.50 19.29 -0.30
N TRP A 54 19.32 19.89 -0.10
CA TRP A 54 19.20 21.33 0.08
C TRP A 54 19.92 21.80 1.35
N ALA A 55 19.74 21.11 2.47
CA ALA A 55 20.42 21.45 3.73
C ALA A 55 21.95 21.39 3.62
N VAL A 56 22.49 20.44 2.86
CA VAL A 56 23.94 20.33 2.57
C VAL A 56 24.42 21.42 1.62
N ALA A 57 23.61 21.80 0.64
CA ALA A 57 23.92 22.89 -0.30
C ALA A 57 23.73 24.30 0.31
N SER A 58 22.98 24.39 1.41
CA SER A 58 22.71 25.63 2.12
C SER A 58 23.95 26.15 2.83
N THR A 59 24.21 27.46 2.69
CA THR A 59 25.27 28.17 3.42
C THR A 59 24.83 28.70 4.79
N ASP A 60 23.55 28.57 5.15
CA ASP A 60 23.05 29.01 6.44
C ASP A 60 23.34 27.96 7.54
N PRO A 61 24.23 28.27 8.51
CA PRO A 61 24.66 27.31 9.53
C PRO A 61 23.62 27.05 10.61
N ARG A 62 22.56 27.87 10.72
CA ARG A 62 21.50 27.70 11.73
C ARG A 62 20.33 26.90 11.16
N LEU A 63 19.95 27.16 9.91
CA LEU A 63 18.82 26.50 9.27
C LEU A 63 19.16 25.13 8.69
N ALA A 64 20.38 24.95 8.16
CA ALA A 64 20.82 23.68 7.57
C ALA A 64 20.63 22.45 8.51
N PRO A 65 21.09 22.45 9.77
CA PRO A 65 20.91 21.29 10.65
C PRO A 65 19.43 21.04 10.96
N VAL A 66 18.63 22.09 11.16
CA VAL A 66 17.19 21.95 11.45
C VAL A 66 16.46 21.30 10.27
N VAL A 67 16.74 21.75 9.05
CA VAL A 67 16.12 21.19 7.84
C VAL A 67 16.63 19.78 7.56
N PHE A 68 17.91 19.50 7.77
CA PHE A 68 18.46 18.16 7.60
C PHE A 68 17.80 17.15 8.55
N TRP A 69 17.78 17.45 9.85
CA TRP A 69 17.15 16.58 10.85
C TRP A 69 15.64 16.51 10.69
N GLY A 70 14.98 17.61 10.32
CA GLY A 70 13.56 17.64 10.01
C GLY A 70 13.20 16.75 8.83
N ALA A 71 13.94 16.86 7.72
CA ALA A 71 13.76 16.02 6.54
C ALA A 71 14.05 14.54 6.83
N LEU A 72 15.08 14.24 7.63
CA LEU A 72 15.40 12.89 8.08
C LEU A 72 14.28 12.28 8.91
N CYS A 73 13.82 12.98 9.94
CA CYS A 73 12.73 12.51 10.79
C CYS A 73 11.44 12.35 9.99
N PHE A 74 11.10 13.31 9.14
CA PHE A 74 9.89 13.27 8.30
C PHE A 74 9.89 12.08 7.35
N ALA A 75 11.00 11.86 6.62
CA ALA A 75 11.10 10.76 5.67
C ALA A 75 11.00 9.39 6.38
N ASN A 76 11.74 9.21 7.48
CA ASN A 76 11.71 7.94 8.22
C ASN A 76 10.36 7.69 8.89
N ALA A 77 9.73 8.71 9.48
CA ALA A 77 8.39 8.58 10.07
C ALA A 77 7.34 8.26 9.00
N GLY A 78 7.38 8.93 7.85
CA GLY A 78 6.49 8.65 6.73
C GLY A 78 6.63 7.23 6.18
N ILE A 79 7.87 6.74 6.02
CA ILE A 79 8.14 5.35 5.63
C ILE A 79 7.58 4.37 6.68
N LEU A 80 7.87 4.60 7.96
CA LEU A 80 7.44 3.72 9.04
C LEU A 80 5.91 3.63 9.13
N LEU A 81 5.21 4.77 9.06
CA LEU A 81 3.75 4.81 9.09
C LEU A 81 3.14 4.14 7.87
N THR A 82 3.72 4.35 6.68
CA THR A 82 3.27 3.71 5.44
C THR A 82 3.40 2.19 5.52
N LEU A 83 4.52 1.69 6.05
CA LEU A 83 4.75 0.26 6.26
C LEU A 83 3.83 -0.31 7.33
N LEU A 84 3.61 0.41 8.43
CA LEU A 84 2.72 -0.01 9.51
C LEU A 84 1.27 -0.12 9.01
N GLU A 85 0.82 0.84 8.21
CA GLU A 85 -0.51 0.82 7.59
C GLU A 85 -0.65 -0.32 6.59
N ALA A 86 0.36 -0.57 5.76
CA ALA A 86 0.38 -1.71 4.85
C ALA A 86 0.32 -3.04 5.62
N TYR A 87 1.07 -3.16 6.72
CA TYR A 87 1.04 -4.33 7.60
C TYR A 87 -0.34 -4.52 8.25
N ARG A 88 -0.95 -3.45 8.78
CA ARG A 88 -2.31 -3.52 9.35
C ARG A 88 -3.35 -3.99 8.34
N ARG A 89 -3.27 -3.51 7.09
CA ARG A 89 -4.16 -3.96 6.00
C ARG A 89 -3.94 -5.42 5.63
N HIS A 90 -2.70 -5.89 5.65
CA HIS A 90 -2.40 -7.29 5.42
C HIS A 90 -2.97 -8.19 6.53
N VAL A 91 -2.71 -7.86 7.80
CA VAL A 91 -3.23 -8.60 8.95
C VAL A 91 -4.76 -8.61 8.99
N ALA A 92 -5.42 -7.51 8.63
CA ALA A 92 -6.89 -7.48 8.55
C ALA A 92 -7.43 -8.47 7.50
N ARG A 93 -6.76 -8.57 6.33
CA ARG A 93 -7.15 -9.51 5.26
C ARG A 93 -6.95 -10.97 5.63
N GLU A 94 -5.87 -11.30 6.36
CA GLU A 94 -5.64 -12.68 6.84
C GLU A 94 -6.64 -13.09 7.93
N ARG A 95 -7.24 -12.14 8.64
CA ARG A 95 -8.20 -12.43 9.72
C ARG A 95 -9.63 -12.62 9.23
N ASP A 96 -9.95 -12.08 8.06
CA ASP A 96 -11.28 -12.10 7.44
C ASP A 96 -11.44 -13.16 6.32
N GLY A 97 -10.34 -13.82 5.92
CA GLY A 97 -10.31 -14.89 4.91
C GLY A 97 -10.16 -16.27 5.50
#